data_AF-A0A940ZL00-F1
#
_entry.id   AF-A0A940ZL00-F1
#
_cell.length_a   1.000
_cell.length_b   1.000
_cell.length_c   1.000
_cell.angle_alpha   90.00
_cell.angle_beta   90.00
_cell.angle_gamma   90.00
#
_symmetry.space_group_name_H-M   'P 1'
#
loop_
_entity.id
_entity.type
_entity.pdbx_description
1 polymer ?
#
loop_
_entity_poly.entity_id
_entity_poly.type
_entity_poly.pdbx_seq_one_letter_code
_entity_poly.pdbx_strand_id
1 'polypeptide(L)' 'GGDLDLIDIDGNRVIVGLRGMCIDCPMGNMTINGIENRLKEVTAEEIKVVAE' A
#
# COMPACT_ATOMS: atom_id res chain seq x y z
N GLY A 1 12.71 -1.75 -8.62
CA GLY A 1 11.46 -2.04 -9.33
C GLY A 1 10.79 -3.13 -8.58
N GLY A 2 9.67 -2.84 -7.96
CA GLY A 2 8.79 -3.80 -7.33
C GLY A 2 7.39 -3.58 -7.87
N ASP A 3 6.62 -4.64 -7.93
CA ASP A 3 5.23 -4.60 -8.36
C ASP A 3 4.34 -4.76 -7.13
N LEU A 4 3.09 -4.35 -7.24
CA LEU A 4 2.08 -4.56 -6.22
C LEU A 4 0.73 -4.78 -6.88
N ASP A 5 -0.13 -5.50 -6.18
CA ASP A 5 -1.49 -5.76 -6.62
C ASP A 5 -2.47 -5.31 -5.55
N LEU A 6 -3.57 -4.74 -6.01
CA LEU A 6 -4.72 -4.50 -5.15
C LEU A 6 -5.39 -5.85 -4.89
N ILE A 7 -5.47 -6.23 -3.61
CA ILE A 7 -6.17 -7.45 -3.18
C ILE A 7 -7.62 -7.11 -2.90
N ASP A 8 -7.87 -6.10 -2.06
CA ASP A 8 -9.22 -5.72 -1.64
C ASP A 8 -9.28 -4.28 -1.10
N ILE A 9 -10.50 -3.75 -1.00
CA ILE A 9 -10.82 -2.46 -0.37
C ILE A 9 -11.99 -2.66 0.60
N ASP A 10 -11.72 -2.49 1.89
CA ASP A 10 -12.72 -2.56 2.96
C ASP A 10 -12.91 -1.18 3.61
N GLY A 11 -13.95 -0.47 3.18
CA GLY A 11 -14.20 0.90 3.63
C GLY A 11 -13.02 1.82 3.31
N ASN A 12 -12.30 2.26 4.34
CA ASN A 12 -11.10 3.09 4.20
C ASN A 12 -9.78 2.32 4.28
N ARG A 13 -9.82 0.98 4.34
CA ARG A 13 -8.64 0.13 4.28
C ARG A 13 -8.42 -0.37 2.86
N VAL A 14 -7.19 -0.22 2.39
CA VAL A 14 -6.74 -0.74 1.09
C VAL A 14 -5.70 -1.82 1.36
N ILE A 15 -6.01 -3.04 0.92
CA ILE A 15 -5.17 -4.23 1.14
C ILE A 15 -4.40 -4.50 -0.15
N VAL A 16 -3.07 -4.52 -0.05
CA VAL A 16 -2.19 -4.70 -1.20
C VAL A 16 -1.25 -5.88 -0.99
N GLY A 17 -1.02 -6.65 -2.06
CA GLY A 17 0.00 -7.69 -2.09
C GLY A 17 1.27 -7.11 -2.70
N LEU A 18 2.36 -7.08 -1.95
CA LEU A 18 3.67 -6.70 -2.51
C LEU A 18 4.21 -7.86 -3.36
N ARG A 19 4.85 -7.54 -4.49
CA ARG A 19 5.46 -8.53 -5.39
C ARG A 19 6.93 -8.23 -5.68
N GLY A 20 7.63 -9.28 -6.10
CA GLY A 20 9.04 -9.20 -6.51
C GLY A 20 9.95 -8.79 -5.36
N MET A 21 10.82 -7.81 -5.60
CA MET A 21 11.83 -7.37 -4.62
C MET A 21 11.25 -6.74 -3.34
N CYS A 22 9.95 -6.43 -3.32
CA CYS A 22 9.29 -5.79 -2.18
C CYS A 22 8.85 -6.77 -1.07
N ILE A 23 8.74 -8.08 -1.36
CA ILE A 23 8.23 -9.09 -0.41
C ILE A 23 9.14 -9.25 0.81
N ASP A 24 10.47 -9.31 0.61
CA ASP A 24 11.46 -9.53 1.69
C ASP A 24 12.28 -8.27 2.00
N CYS A 25 11.82 -7.09 1.57
CA CYS A 25 12.57 -5.87 1.81
C CYS A 25 12.25 -5.31 3.21
N PRO A 26 13.25 -5.07 4.08
CA PRO A 26 13.03 -4.40 5.36
C PRO A 26 12.50 -2.96 5.19
N MET A 27 12.58 -2.40 3.97
CA MET A 27 11.99 -1.10 3.61
C MET A 27 10.58 -1.19 3.00
N GLY A 28 9.94 -2.37 2.93
CA GLY A 28 8.58 -2.51 2.41
C GLY A 28 7.58 -1.58 3.13
N ASN A 29 7.83 -1.32 4.43
CA ASN A 29 7.06 -0.37 5.23
C ASN A 29 7.13 1.09 4.71
N MET A 30 8.25 1.51 4.11
CA MET A 30 8.33 2.84 3.49
C MET A 30 7.47 2.92 2.23
N THR A 31 7.43 1.86 1.43
CA THR A 31 6.58 1.78 0.25
C THR A 31 5.10 1.88 0.63
N ILE A 32 4.67 1.12 1.64
CA ILE A 32 3.28 1.16 2.15
C ILE A 32 2.90 2.58 2.64
N ASN A 33 3.76 3.22 3.43
CA ASN A 33 3.53 4.58 3.90
C ASN A 33 3.45 5.61 2.76
N GLY A 34 4.28 5.46 1.73
CA GLY A 34 4.26 6.33 0.55
C GLY A 34 2.95 6.21 -0.25
N ILE A 35 2.47 4.98 -0.43
CA ILE A 35 1.19 4.72 -1.10
C ILE A 35 0.02 5.28 -0.27
N GLU A 36 0.04 5.06 1.04
CA GLU A 36 -0.98 5.60 1.95
C GLU A 36 -1.09 7.13 1.85
N ASN A 37 0.04 7.83 1.99
CA ASN A 37 0.06 9.29 1.89
C ASN A 37 -0.46 9.77 0.53
N ARG A 38 -0.04 9.11 -0.56
CA ARG A 38 -0.50 9.48 -1.90
C ARG A 38 -2.00 9.28 -2.07
N LEU A 39 -2.56 8.18 -1.54
CA LEU A 39 -4.00 7.92 -1.60
C LEU A 39 -4.79 8.97 -0.81
N LYS A 40 -4.33 9.35 0.38
CA LYS A 40 -4.94 10.44 1.16
C LYS A 40 -4.94 11.77 0.40
N GLU A 41 -3.83 12.12 -0.25
CA GLU A 41 -3.71 13.35 -1.04
C GLU A 41 -4.68 13.41 -2.22
N VAL A 42 -4.86 12.29 -2.95
CA VAL A 42 -5.69 12.28 -4.17
C VAL A 42 -7.18 12.07 -3.89
N THR A 43 -7.53 11.43 -2.78
CA THR A 43 -8.94 11.17 -2.40
C THR A 43 -9.49 12.22 -1.44
N ALA A 44 -8.62 12.95 -0.72
CA ALA A 44 -8.99 13.77 0.44
C ALA A 44 -9.70 12.98 1.55
N GLU A 45 -9.48 11.66 1.61
CA GLU A 45 -10.03 10.75 2.62
C GLU A 45 -8.93 10.15 3.51
N GLU A 46 -9.28 9.78 4.74
CA GLU A 46 -8.37 9.07 5.65
C GLU A 46 -8.29 7.59 5.26
N ILE A 47 -7.36 7.25 4.36
CA ILE A 47 -7.11 5.89 3.89
C ILE A 47 -6.02 5.21 4.73
N LYS A 48 -6.16 3.91 5.01
CA LYS A 48 -5.10 3.09 5.62
C LYS A 48 -4.66 1.98 4.67
N VAL A 49 -3.37 1.86 4.41
CA VAL A 49 -2.83 0.82 3.52
C VAL A 49 -2.19 -0.30 4.34
N VAL A 50 -2.52 -1.55 3.99
CA VAL A 50 -2.02 -2.74 4.69
C VAL A 50 -1.47 -3.72 3.67
N ALA A 51 -0.32 -4.32 3.98
CA ALA A 51 0.26 -5.38 3.16
C ALA A 51 -0.21 -6.76 3.66
N GLU A 52 -0.56 -7.65 2.73
CA GLU A 52 -0.88 -9.07 2.99
C GLU A 52 0.08 -10.00 2.23
#